data_AF-A0A945TXS9-F1
#
_entry.id   AF-A0A945TXS9-F1
#
_cell.length_a   1.000
_cell.length_b   1.000
_cell.length_c   1.000
_cell.angle_alpha   90.00
_cell.angle_beta   90.00
_cell.angle_gamma   90.00
#
_symmetry.space_group_name_H-M   'P 1'
#
loop_
_entity.id
_entity.type
_entity.pdbx_description
1 polymer ?
#
loop_
_entity_poly.entity_id
_entity_poly.type
_entity_poly.pdbx_seq_one_letter_code
_entity_poly.pdbx_strand_id
1 'polypeptide(L)'
;MSNRRRADGQAMTVDDARKTDETSAPVVPLPRLAVVLGSVGRALILGGIITFLFVGFQLWGTDIHEARAQDELRSNMDERFDAAAVVLDELLADPTPEDADEPNETIGDDASAVDDTGDADETDVPLLPTTSSTLPGGHDPDVLALIFPEEGDAIARLEIPSIEVDKIAVRGVLVADLRKGPGHYSQTALPGNSGNASIAGHRTTYGAPFNRIDELVRGDEITVTSVQGEFIYRVMDPLVAYADHLEQIDGIGEGHIIVHPNAGWVLENFGDDRLTLTACHPKLSSRQRIIVAAELVTEVVALPEWVIQAQAERESETITIANEPQPSTNNIDDAAADQSGTEAPFGTDVTKEPRTRPADLDEGLNGEQDAIPGAVMWMLAGLVFWYGGGRIGRRMTNGLVGRLAFRFAGLVPAIFCLWFSFEMIDRALPAG
;
A
#
# COMPACT_ATOMS: atom_id res chain seq x y z
N MET A 1 14.64 -92.52 -80.77
CA MET A 1 13.37 -92.11 -81.40
C MET A 1 13.01 -90.72 -80.90
N SER A 2 12.81 -89.78 -81.84
CA SER A 2 12.13 -88.47 -81.78
C SER A 2 12.30 -87.55 -80.55
N ASN A 3 12.93 -86.37 -80.57
CA ASN A 3 12.92 -85.20 -81.49
C ASN A 3 11.69 -84.26 -81.35
N ARG A 4 12.05 -82.95 -81.28
CA ARG A 4 11.32 -81.67 -81.49
C ARG A 4 10.67 -81.02 -80.26
N ARG A 5 11.17 -79.87 -79.76
CA ARG A 5 11.33 -78.49 -80.33
C ARG A 5 10.06 -77.63 -80.24
N ARG A 6 10.12 -76.57 -79.42
CA ARG A 6 9.66 -75.16 -79.61
C ARG A 6 10.01 -74.41 -78.32
N ALA A 7 10.94 -73.45 -78.25
CA ALA A 7 11.19 -72.19 -78.97
C ALA A 7 10.28 -71.02 -78.52
N ASP A 8 10.94 -69.88 -78.35
CA ASP A 8 10.49 -68.49 -78.07
C ASP A 8 10.46 -68.11 -76.57
N GLY A 9 11.06 -67.02 -76.08
CA GLY A 9 11.87 -65.94 -76.65
C GLY A 9 12.46 -65.16 -75.45
N GLN A 10 13.77 -64.93 -75.41
CA GLN A 10 14.40 -63.63 -75.70
C GLN A 10 13.92 -62.46 -74.83
N ALA A 11 14.69 -62.16 -73.78
CA ALA A 11 15.03 -60.79 -73.39
C ALA A 11 16.34 -60.81 -72.60
N MET A 12 17.42 -60.63 -73.35
CA MET A 12 18.72 -60.19 -72.88
C MET A 12 18.59 -58.69 -72.61
N THR A 13 18.60 -58.27 -71.36
CA THR A 13 18.93 -56.89 -71.00
C THR A 13 20.21 -56.90 -70.20
N VAL A 14 21.27 -56.59 -70.93
CA VAL A 14 22.49 -56.00 -70.43
C VAL A 14 22.08 -54.73 -69.70
N ASP A 15 21.98 -54.78 -68.37
CA ASP A 15 22.20 -53.60 -67.54
C ASP A 15 23.26 -53.97 -66.51
N ASP A 16 24.46 -53.81 -67.06
CA ASP A 16 25.74 -53.74 -66.41
C ASP A 16 25.67 -52.86 -65.16
N ALA A 17 26.19 -53.42 -64.08
CA ALA A 17 26.83 -52.74 -62.96
C ALA A 17 26.70 -51.20 -62.92
N ARG A 18 25.60 -50.70 -62.37
CA ARG A 18 25.61 -49.41 -61.66
C ARG A 18 25.10 -49.60 -60.24
N LYS A 19 25.94 -50.24 -59.44
CA LYS A 19 25.96 -50.09 -57.99
C LYS A 19 26.36 -48.63 -57.72
N THR A 20 25.41 -47.70 -57.84
CA THR A 20 25.57 -46.37 -57.29
C THR A 20 25.58 -46.54 -55.78
N ASP A 21 26.80 -46.47 -55.27
CA ASP A 21 27.15 -46.01 -53.94
C ASP A 21 26.33 -44.74 -53.63
N GLU A 22 25.10 -44.89 -53.15
CA GLU A 22 24.38 -43.80 -52.48
C GLU A 22 25.11 -43.57 -51.16
N THR A 23 26.13 -42.73 -51.30
CA THR A 23 26.86 -42.04 -50.26
C THR A 23 25.88 -41.70 -49.14
N SER A 24 26.05 -42.38 -48.01
CA SER A 24 25.45 -41.96 -46.75
C SER A 24 25.91 -40.52 -46.52
N ALA A 25 25.05 -39.54 -46.82
CA ALA A 25 25.36 -38.15 -46.55
C ALA A 25 25.74 -38.05 -45.07
N PRO A 26 26.88 -37.41 -44.73
CA PRO A 26 27.22 -37.22 -43.33
C PRO A 26 26.08 -36.42 -42.70
N VAL A 27 25.35 -37.05 -41.77
CA VAL A 27 24.45 -36.33 -40.88
C VAL A 27 25.34 -35.44 -40.03
N VAL A 28 25.57 -34.22 -40.50
CA VAL A 28 26.34 -33.22 -39.75
C VAL A 28 25.53 -32.94 -38.48
N PRO A 29 26.03 -33.28 -37.28
CA PRO A 29 25.31 -32.92 -36.06
C PRO A 29 25.28 -31.41 -35.99
N LEU A 30 24.09 -30.80 -36.07
CA LEU A 30 23.94 -29.36 -35.83
C LEU A 30 24.62 -29.04 -34.49
N PRO A 31 25.52 -28.04 -34.46
CA PRO A 31 26.37 -27.82 -33.31
C PRO A 31 25.47 -27.45 -32.13
N ARG A 32 25.64 -28.14 -30.99
CA ARG A 32 24.99 -27.83 -29.71
C ARG A 32 25.06 -26.33 -29.37
N LEU A 33 26.08 -25.64 -29.89
CA LEU A 33 26.29 -24.21 -29.82
C LEU A 33 25.15 -23.36 -30.41
N ALA A 34 24.54 -23.75 -31.54
CA ALA A 34 23.41 -23.02 -32.12
C ALA A 34 22.14 -23.12 -31.25
N VAL A 35 21.94 -24.27 -30.59
CA VAL A 35 20.82 -24.47 -29.65
C VAL A 35 21.03 -23.66 -28.37
N VAL A 36 22.24 -23.66 -27.83
CA VAL A 36 22.61 -22.86 -26.65
C VAL A 36 22.45 -21.37 -26.95
N LEU A 37 23.02 -20.88 -28.05
CA LEU A 37 22.92 -19.47 -28.45
C LEU A 37 21.47 -19.04 -28.67
N GLY A 38 20.65 -19.91 -29.29
CA GLY A 38 19.22 -19.67 -29.47
C GLY A 38 18.38 -19.71 -28.18
N SER A 39 18.84 -20.41 -27.14
CA SER A 39 18.21 -20.38 -25.80
C SER A 39 18.58 -19.11 -25.04
N VAL A 40 19.85 -18.70 -25.09
CA VAL A 40 20.34 -17.47 -24.46
C VAL A 40 19.65 -16.24 -25.07
N GLY A 41 19.57 -16.17 -26.41
CA GLY A 41 18.86 -15.07 -27.08
C GLY A 41 17.38 -14.97 -26.70
N ARG A 42 16.68 -16.10 -26.56
CA ARG A 42 15.28 -16.10 -26.10
C ARG A 42 15.13 -15.68 -24.65
N ALA A 43 16.06 -16.07 -23.77
CA ALA A 43 16.06 -15.64 -22.38
C ALA A 43 16.25 -14.12 -22.27
N LEU A 44 17.17 -13.54 -23.06
CA LEU A 44 17.39 -12.09 -23.09
C LEU A 44 16.18 -11.32 -23.62
N ILE A 45 15.54 -11.80 -24.69
CA ILE A 45 14.31 -11.19 -25.23
C ILE A 45 13.19 -11.25 -24.18
N LEU A 46 12.99 -12.40 -23.53
CA LEU A 46 11.98 -12.56 -22.50
C LEU A 46 12.26 -11.64 -21.30
N GLY A 47 13.51 -11.56 -20.84
CA GLY A 47 13.94 -10.65 -19.79
C GLY A 47 13.64 -9.20 -20.13
N GLY A 48 14.00 -8.76 -21.35
CA GLY A 48 13.72 -7.39 -21.81
C GLY A 48 12.22 -7.08 -21.87
N ILE A 49 11.39 -8.01 -22.33
CA ILE A 49 9.92 -7.85 -22.34
C ILE A 49 9.38 -7.73 -20.91
N ILE A 50 9.84 -8.56 -19.98
CA ILE A 50 9.41 -8.51 -18.57
C ILE A 50 9.81 -7.17 -17.95
N THR A 51 11.05 -6.71 -18.15
CA THR A 51 11.51 -5.41 -17.66
C THR A 51 10.67 -4.27 -18.25
N PHE A 52 10.37 -4.30 -19.55
CA PHE A 52 9.53 -3.29 -20.18
C PHE A 52 8.10 -3.28 -19.62
N LEU A 53 7.51 -4.46 -19.42
CA LEU A 53 6.18 -4.59 -18.80
C LEU A 53 6.17 -4.09 -17.36
N PHE A 54 7.25 -4.32 -16.62
CA PHE A 54 7.39 -3.83 -15.25
C PHE A 54 7.47 -2.30 -15.20
N VAL A 55 8.23 -1.66 -16.10
CA VAL A 55 8.25 -0.19 -16.23
C VAL A 55 6.87 0.34 -16.60
N GLY A 56 6.16 -0.32 -17.52
CA GLY A 56 4.77 0.04 -17.84
C GLY A 56 3.82 -0.12 -16.64
N PHE A 57 4.03 -1.14 -15.81
CA PHE A 57 3.30 -1.33 -14.56
C PHE A 57 3.59 -0.21 -13.55
N GLN A 58 4.85 0.21 -13.38
CA GLN A 58 5.19 1.33 -12.49
C GLN A 58 4.64 2.67 -12.98
N LEU A 59 4.63 2.92 -14.30
CA LEU A 59 4.17 4.21 -14.82
C LEU A 59 2.65 4.33 -14.93
N TRP A 60 1.93 3.22 -14.97
CA TRP A 60 0.48 3.25 -15.23
C TRP A 60 -0.31 2.43 -14.22
N GLY A 61 0.23 1.33 -13.73
CA GLY A 61 -0.41 0.49 -12.73
C GLY A 61 -0.50 1.16 -11.37
N THR A 62 0.61 1.71 -10.85
CA THR A 62 0.60 2.37 -9.54
C THR A 62 -0.25 3.63 -9.52
N ASP A 63 -0.22 4.42 -10.62
CA ASP A 63 -1.03 5.64 -10.74
C ASP A 63 -2.53 5.35 -10.82
N ILE A 64 -2.93 4.24 -11.47
CA ILE A 64 -4.34 3.81 -11.44
C ILE A 64 -4.77 3.37 -10.05
N HIS A 65 -3.90 2.68 -9.33
CA HIS A 65 -4.21 2.19 -8.00
C HIS A 65 -4.38 3.36 -7.03
N GLU A 66 -3.50 4.35 -7.12
CA GLU A 66 -3.57 5.59 -6.36
C GLU A 66 -4.81 6.41 -6.74
N ALA A 67 -5.11 6.58 -8.03
CA ALA A 67 -6.26 7.38 -8.45
C ALA A 67 -7.59 6.82 -7.89
N ARG A 68 -7.75 5.49 -7.87
CA ARG A 68 -8.92 4.85 -7.25
C ARG A 68 -8.95 5.06 -5.74
N ALA A 69 -7.80 4.91 -5.08
CA ALA A 69 -7.71 5.14 -3.65
C ALA A 69 -8.02 6.61 -3.30
N GLN A 70 -7.58 7.57 -4.11
CA GLN A 70 -7.90 8.98 -3.92
C GLN A 70 -9.39 9.27 -4.12
N ASP A 71 -10.07 8.63 -5.07
CA ASP A 71 -11.52 8.77 -5.23
C ASP A 71 -12.28 8.21 -4.01
N GLU A 72 -11.86 7.06 -3.48
CA GLU A 72 -12.39 6.49 -2.24
C GLU A 72 -12.13 7.40 -1.03
N LEU A 73 -10.91 7.95 -0.91
CA LEU A 73 -10.52 8.85 0.16
C LEU A 73 -11.26 10.19 0.11
N ARG A 74 -11.58 10.71 -1.08
CA ARG A 74 -12.41 11.91 -1.23
C ARG A 74 -13.81 11.67 -0.69
N SER A 75 -14.43 10.53 -1.04
CA SER A 75 -15.75 10.16 -0.49
C SER A 75 -15.70 10.03 1.03
N ASN A 76 -14.70 9.34 1.57
CA ASN A 76 -14.49 9.21 3.01
C ASN A 76 -14.30 10.58 3.68
N MET A 77 -13.57 11.48 3.03
CA MET A 77 -13.35 12.83 3.53
C MET A 77 -14.67 13.64 3.56
N ASP A 78 -15.45 13.60 2.48
CA ASP A 78 -16.73 14.29 2.38
C ASP A 78 -17.71 13.81 3.46
N GLU A 79 -17.80 12.49 3.67
CA GLU A 79 -18.59 11.89 4.75
C GLU A 79 -18.16 12.38 6.15
N ARG A 80 -16.85 12.56 6.37
CA ARG A 80 -16.30 13.06 7.64
C ARG A 80 -16.57 14.55 7.82
N PHE A 81 -16.53 15.35 6.76
CA PHE A 81 -16.94 16.75 6.81
C PHE A 81 -18.41 16.89 7.15
N ASP A 82 -19.27 16.09 6.53
CA ASP A 82 -20.71 16.08 6.81
C ASP A 82 -20.96 15.66 8.27
N ALA A 83 -20.29 14.61 8.76
CA ALA A 83 -20.39 14.18 10.14
C ALA A 83 -19.87 15.22 11.14
N ALA A 84 -18.74 15.87 10.85
CA ALA A 84 -18.19 16.94 11.68
C ALA A 84 -19.11 18.17 11.72
N ALA A 85 -19.77 18.51 10.61
CA ALA A 85 -20.74 19.59 10.56
C ALA A 85 -21.96 19.31 11.46
N VAL A 86 -22.47 18.07 11.47
CA VAL A 86 -23.55 17.65 12.37
C VAL A 86 -23.13 17.71 13.83
N VAL A 87 -21.93 17.22 14.16
CA VAL A 87 -21.40 17.27 15.54
C VAL A 87 -21.22 18.72 15.99
N LEU A 88 -20.72 19.60 15.12
CA LEU A 88 -20.56 21.01 15.43
C LEU A 88 -21.92 21.71 15.60
N ASP A 89 -22.93 21.35 14.81
CA ASP A 89 -24.31 21.84 14.97
C ASP A 89 -24.92 21.39 16.31
N GLU A 90 -24.74 20.12 16.69
CA GLU A 90 -25.20 19.56 17.97
C GLU A 90 -24.47 20.19 19.17
N LEU A 91 -23.15 20.44 19.07
CA LEU A 91 -22.38 21.12 20.12
C LEU A 91 -22.70 22.62 20.23
N LEU A 92 -23.20 23.24 19.16
CA LEU A 92 -23.64 24.64 19.11
C LEU A 92 -25.15 24.81 19.33
N ALA A 93 -25.92 23.72 19.33
CA ALA A 93 -27.31 23.71 19.74
C ALA A 93 -27.38 24.00 21.24
N ASP A 94 -27.67 25.26 21.57
CA ASP A 94 -27.92 25.73 22.93
C ASP A 94 -28.93 24.77 23.60
N PRO A 95 -28.63 24.15 24.77
CA PRO A 95 -29.64 23.42 25.49
C PRO A 95 -30.72 24.42 25.87
N THR A 96 -31.82 24.41 25.13
CA THR A 96 -32.99 25.23 25.44
C THR A 96 -33.33 24.98 26.91
N PRO A 97 -33.36 26.03 27.76
CA PRO A 97 -33.54 25.89 29.20
C PRO A 97 -35.02 25.63 29.53
N GLU A 98 -35.62 24.60 28.93
CA GLU A 98 -37.04 24.27 29.12
C GLU A 98 -37.27 22.96 29.90
N ASP A 99 -36.24 22.15 30.14
CA ASP A 99 -36.37 20.90 30.93
C ASP A 99 -35.74 20.96 32.34
N ALA A 100 -35.36 22.15 32.82
CA ALA A 100 -34.70 22.33 34.12
C ALA A 100 -35.63 22.79 35.26
N ASP A 101 -36.95 22.69 35.13
CA ASP A 101 -37.88 22.99 36.21
C ASP A 101 -38.99 21.92 36.30
N GLU A 102 -38.74 20.85 37.05
CA GLU A 102 -39.71 20.41 38.07
C GLU A 102 -38.97 19.84 39.30
N PRO A 103 -39.18 20.41 40.50
CA PRO A 103 -38.58 19.90 41.72
C PRO A 103 -39.33 18.65 42.21
N ASN A 104 -38.55 17.63 42.54
CA ASN A 104 -38.89 16.42 43.30
C ASN A 104 -39.96 16.66 44.40
N GLU A 105 -41.21 16.28 44.15
CA GLU A 105 -42.19 15.98 45.20
C GLU A 105 -42.36 14.46 45.38
N THR A 106 -42.36 14.07 46.65
CA THR A 106 -42.30 12.69 47.11
C THR A 106 -43.70 12.18 47.50
N ILE A 107 -43.98 10.91 47.15
CA ILE A 107 -44.96 9.96 47.73
C ILE A 107 -46.46 10.18 47.45
N GLY A 108 -47.09 9.16 46.83
CA GLY A 108 -48.52 8.86 47.02
C GLY A 108 -49.07 7.79 46.07
N ASP A 109 -49.47 6.65 46.62
CA ASP A 109 -50.27 5.60 46.00
C ASP A 109 -51.55 6.13 45.31
N ASP A 110 -51.95 5.54 44.16
CA ASP A 110 -53.20 4.78 43.97
C ASP A 110 -53.51 4.58 42.47
N ALA A 111 -54.13 3.44 42.18
CA ALA A 111 -54.50 2.97 40.86
C ALA A 111 -55.67 3.76 40.26
N SER A 112 -55.65 4.00 38.94
CA SER A 112 -56.76 3.69 38.03
C SER A 112 -56.46 4.06 36.58
N ALA A 113 -57.06 3.27 35.71
CA ALA A 113 -57.05 3.32 34.25
C ALA A 113 -57.39 4.68 33.63
N VAL A 114 -56.96 4.90 32.38
CA VAL A 114 -57.85 4.97 31.20
C VAL A 114 -57.01 5.04 29.90
N ASP A 115 -57.47 4.21 28.97
CA ASP A 115 -57.34 4.12 27.51
C ASP A 115 -57.34 5.48 26.77
N ASP A 116 -56.42 5.72 25.83
CA ASP A 116 -56.77 6.25 24.50
C ASP A 116 -55.64 6.06 23.48
N THR A 117 -56.04 6.18 22.22
CA THR A 117 -55.59 5.54 20.99
C THR A 117 -54.97 6.54 20.01
N GLY A 118 -54.18 6.05 19.04
CA GLY A 118 -53.74 6.78 17.83
C GLY A 118 -52.22 6.70 17.63
N ASP A 119 -51.67 5.80 16.82
CA ASP A 119 -51.69 5.66 15.35
C ASP A 119 -50.72 6.62 14.61
N ALA A 120 -49.89 5.98 13.75
CA ALA A 120 -48.92 6.48 12.77
C ALA A 120 -47.69 7.26 13.35
N ASP A 121 -46.43 6.93 13.08
CA ASP A 121 -45.79 6.59 11.81
C ASP A 121 -44.34 6.16 12.11
N GLU A 122 -44.01 4.91 11.80
CA GLU A 122 -42.69 4.31 12.03
C GLU A 122 -41.77 4.71 10.87
N THR A 123 -41.05 5.82 11.03
CA THR A 123 -39.90 6.12 10.16
C THR A 123 -38.66 5.44 10.74
N ASP A 124 -38.26 4.39 10.04
CA ASP A 124 -37.09 3.54 10.24
C ASP A 124 -35.81 4.40 10.15
N VAL A 125 -35.33 4.90 11.29
CA VAL A 125 -34.00 5.53 11.42
C VAL A 125 -32.98 4.39 11.57
N PRO A 126 -31.89 4.33 10.79
CA PRO A 126 -30.91 3.27 10.94
C PRO A 126 -30.26 3.37 12.32
N LEU A 127 -30.47 2.36 13.16
CA LEU A 127 -29.80 2.22 14.46
C LEU A 127 -28.29 2.09 14.23
N LEU A 128 -27.54 3.14 14.56
CA LEU A 128 -26.09 3.08 14.72
C LEU A 128 -25.75 2.06 15.82
N PRO A 129 -24.70 1.23 15.66
CA PRO A 129 -24.33 0.26 16.68
C PRO A 129 -23.83 0.97 17.94
N THR A 130 -24.61 0.92 19.01
CA THR A 130 -24.25 1.48 20.32
C THR A 130 -23.25 0.55 21.01
N THR A 131 -21.96 0.70 20.69
CA THR A 131 -20.90 0.26 21.59
C THR A 131 -20.36 1.49 22.32
N SER A 132 -21.13 1.96 23.32
CA SER A 132 -20.69 3.04 24.21
C SER A 132 -19.52 2.56 25.09
N SER A 133 -18.30 2.83 24.65
CA SER A 133 -17.17 2.99 25.55
C SER A 133 -17.12 4.46 25.95
N THR A 134 -17.58 4.79 27.16
CA THR A 134 -17.64 6.17 27.64
C THR A 134 -16.24 6.63 28.03
N LEU A 135 -15.68 7.57 27.24
CA LEU A 135 -14.44 8.27 27.54
C LEU A 135 -14.58 9.18 28.78
N PRO A 136 -13.47 9.60 29.42
CA PRO A 136 -13.52 10.56 30.52
C PRO A 136 -14.26 11.84 30.09
N GLY A 137 -15.27 12.23 30.87
CA GLY A 137 -16.08 13.44 30.60
C GLY A 137 -17.44 13.18 29.93
N GLY A 138 -17.77 11.94 29.57
CA GLY A 138 -19.07 11.62 28.96
C GLY A 138 -19.20 12.06 27.50
N HIS A 139 -18.09 12.37 26.85
CA HIS A 139 -18.04 12.76 25.44
C HIS A 139 -18.10 11.54 24.52
N ASP A 140 -18.79 11.70 23.39
CA ASP A 140 -19.03 10.64 22.42
C ASP A 140 -17.71 10.20 21.73
N PRO A 141 -17.36 8.90 21.76
CA PRO A 141 -16.17 8.38 21.08
C PRO A 141 -16.12 8.67 19.58
N ASP A 142 -17.27 8.91 18.94
CA ASP A 142 -17.38 9.20 17.52
C ASP A 142 -16.79 10.57 17.17
N VAL A 143 -16.89 11.55 18.08
CA VAL A 143 -16.29 12.88 17.89
C VAL A 143 -14.76 12.80 17.83
N LEU A 144 -14.16 11.97 18.69
CA LEU A 144 -12.71 11.78 18.63
C LEU A 144 -12.27 11.01 17.39
N ALA A 145 -13.07 10.09 16.86
CA ALA A 145 -12.76 9.38 15.61
C ALA A 145 -12.83 10.32 14.38
N LEU A 146 -13.64 11.39 14.45
CA LEU A 146 -13.66 12.45 13.44
C LEU A 146 -12.40 13.32 13.48
N ILE A 147 -11.89 13.66 14.66
CA ILE A 147 -10.66 14.46 14.77
C ILE A 147 -9.42 13.58 14.53
N PHE A 148 -9.42 12.36 15.06
CA PHE A 148 -8.32 11.39 14.98
C PHE A 148 -8.78 10.14 14.21
N PRO A 149 -8.67 10.13 12.87
CA PRO A 149 -9.01 8.97 12.06
C PRO A 149 -8.18 7.72 12.43
N GLU A 150 -8.59 6.55 11.96
CA GLU A 150 -7.73 5.36 12.01
C GLU A 150 -6.62 5.42 10.95
N GLU A 151 -5.61 4.56 11.08
CA GLU A 151 -4.55 4.45 10.06
C GLU A 151 -5.13 3.98 8.72
N GLY A 152 -4.76 4.69 7.65
CA GLY A 152 -5.22 4.46 6.29
C GLY A 152 -6.47 5.25 5.88
N ASP A 153 -7.12 5.96 6.81
CA ASP A 153 -8.28 6.82 6.55
C ASP A 153 -7.86 8.25 6.17
N ALA A 154 -8.74 8.99 5.50
CA ALA A 154 -8.47 10.37 5.08
C ALA A 154 -8.30 11.27 6.31
N ILE A 155 -7.24 12.09 6.35
CA ILE A 155 -6.96 13.02 7.45
C ILE A 155 -7.07 14.49 7.06
N ALA A 156 -6.56 14.84 5.87
CA ALA A 156 -6.62 16.20 5.34
C ALA A 156 -6.51 16.19 3.81
N ARG A 157 -7.06 17.22 3.14
CA ARG A 157 -6.69 17.57 1.77
C ARG A 157 -5.44 18.45 1.81
N LEU A 158 -4.44 18.10 1.01
CA LEU A 158 -3.17 18.80 0.88
C LEU A 158 -3.09 19.46 -0.49
N GLU A 159 -2.98 20.78 -0.51
CA GLU A 159 -2.85 21.59 -1.72
C GLU A 159 -1.53 22.38 -1.69
N ILE A 160 -0.70 22.22 -2.72
CA ILE A 160 0.56 22.94 -2.88
C ILE A 160 0.64 23.47 -4.32
N PRO A 161 0.14 24.70 -4.58
CA PRO A 161 -0.03 25.20 -5.94
C PRO A 161 1.27 25.31 -6.74
N SER A 162 2.39 25.68 -6.12
CA SER A 162 3.67 25.89 -6.82
C SER A 162 4.24 24.62 -7.44
N ILE A 163 3.84 23.44 -6.92
CA ILE A 163 4.26 22.13 -7.41
C ILE A 163 3.10 21.25 -7.88
N GLU A 164 1.91 21.85 -8.07
CA GLU A 164 0.70 21.21 -8.61
C GLU A 164 0.21 20.00 -7.81
N VAL A 165 0.31 20.06 -6.48
CA VAL A 165 -0.22 19.03 -5.58
C VAL A 165 -1.64 19.38 -5.17
N ASP A 166 -2.55 18.42 -5.34
CA ASP A 166 -3.90 18.40 -4.79
C ASP A 166 -4.27 16.93 -4.52
N LYS A 167 -4.10 16.51 -3.26
CA LYS A 167 -4.25 15.11 -2.84
C LYS A 167 -4.89 15.01 -1.46
N ILE A 168 -5.62 13.93 -1.22
CA ILE A 168 -6.06 13.56 0.12
C ILE A 168 -4.91 12.82 0.81
N ALA A 169 -4.45 13.39 1.92
CA ALA A 169 -3.55 12.74 2.84
C ALA A 169 -4.31 11.74 3.71
N VAL A 170 -3.65 10.64 4.05
CA VAL A 170 -4.14 9.63 4.99
C VAL A 170 -3.44 9.73 6.33
N ARG A 171 -4.03 9.18 7.39
CA ARG A 171 -3.31 8.98 8.64
C ARG A 171 -2.45 7.72 8.55
N GLY A 172 -1.19 7.80 8.98
CA GLY A 172 -0.24 6.69 8.88
C GLY A 172 0.71 6.84 7.69
N VAL A 173 1.88 6.20 7.82
CA VAL A 173 2.98 6.26 6.84
C VAL A 173 3.47 4.87 6.46
N LEU A 174 2.68 3.82 6.69
CA LEU A 174 3.07 2.48 6.27
C LEU A 174 3.03 2.36 4.74
N VAL A 175 3.65 1.30 4.21
CA VAL A 175 3.61 1.00 2.76
C VAL A 175 2.16 0.93 2.26
N ALA A 176 1.23 0.38 3.04
CA ALA A 176 -0.18 0.32 2.64
C ALA A 176 -0.86 1.70 2.56
N ASP A 177 -0.42 2.65 3.37
CA ASP A 177 -0.99 4.00 3.49
C ASP A 177 -0.46 4.91 2.38
N LEU A 178 0.87 4.93 2.20
CA LEU A 178 1.54 5.80 1.22
C LEU A 178 1.23 5.44 -0.24
N ARG A 179 0.71 4.23 -0.49
CA ARG A 179 0.18 3.82 -1.80
C ARG A 179 -1.13 4.51 -2.16
N LYS A 180 -1.87 5.00 -1.17
CA LYS A 180 -3.13 5.70 -1.36
C LYS A 180 -2.91 7.19 -1.60
N GLY A 181 -1.84 7.78 -1.06
CA GLY A 181 -1.52 9.21 -1.15
C GLY A 181 -0.47 9.64 -0.12
N PRO A 182 -0.27 10.95 0.11
CA PRO A 182 0.56 11.44 1.21
C PRO A 182 0.08 10.89 2.56
N GLY A 183 0.99 10.58 3.47
CA GLY A 183 0.67 10.00 4.78
C GLY A 183 1.12 10.91 5.92
N HIS A 184 0.25 11.18 6.88
CA HIS A 184 0.56 11.88 8.12
C HIS A 184 1.25 10.94 9.11
N TYR A 185 2.35 11.39 9.72
CA TYR A 185 2.98 10.65 10.80
C TYR A 185 2.08 10.70 12.04
N SER A 186 1.43 9.57 12.37
CA SER A 186 0.43 9.47 13.44
C SER A 186 0.88 9.94 14.82
N GLN A 187 2.19 9.99 15.07
CA GLN A 187 2.84 10.41 16.31
C GLN A 187 3.14 11.92 16.37
N THR A 188 2.90 12.64 15.28
CA THR A 188 3.15 14.08 15.16
C THR A 188 1.84 14.86 15.32
N ALA A 189 1.92 16.18 15.53
CA ALA A 189 0.73 17.01 15.69
C ALA A 189 -0.19 16.87 14.47
N LEU A 190 -1.51 16.98 14.68
CA LEU A 190 -2.44 17.10 13.54
C LEU A 190 -2.22 18.44 12.84
N PRO A 191 -2.46 18.52 11.51
CA PRO A 191 -2.45 19.79 10.82
C PRO A 191 -3.40 20.80 11.46
N GLY A 192 -2.90 22.00 11.77
CA GLY A 192 -3.64 23.09 12.41
C GLY A 192 -3.49 23.13 13.93
N ASN A 193 -3.00 22.06 14.54
CA ASN A 193 -2.76 21.99 15.98
C ASN A 193 -1.34 22.47 16.30
N SER A 194 -1.11 22.80 17.57
CA SER A 194 0.20 23.29 17.99
C SER A 194 1.29 22.23 17.88
N GLY A 195 2.47 22.65 17.43
CA GLY A 195 3.65 21.80 17.22
C GLY A 195 3.93 21.48 15.76
N ASN A 196 4.63 20.37 15.52
CA ASN A 196 5.07 19.95 14.19
C ASN A 196 4.13 18.87 13.63
N ALA A 197 3.32 19.22 12.64
CA ALA A 197 2.58 18.24 11.84
C ALA A 197 3.48 17.73 10.72
N SER A 198 3.63 16.41 10.56
CA SER A 198 4.52 15.87 9.53
C SER A 198 3.78 15.00 8.53
N ILE A 199 4.09 15.17 7.23
CA ILE A 199 3.50 14.41 6.12
C ILE A 199 4.60 13.83 5.24
N ALA A 200 4.60 12.52 5.06
CA ALA A 200 5.42 11.81 4.10
C ALA A 200 4.72 11.66 2.75
N GLY A 201 5.49 11.62 1.68
CA GLY A 201 4.96 11.35 0.34
C GLY A 201 6.00 10.76 -0.59
N HIS A 202 5.53 9.95 -1.52
CA HIS A 202 6.40 9.35 -2.53
C HIS A 202 6.90 10.39 -3.52
N ARG A 203 8.14 10.18 -3.98
CA ARG A 203 8.78 11.08 -4.94
C ARG A 203 8.65 10.62 -6.39
N THR A 204 8.43 9.33 -6.64
CA THR A 204 8.44 8.78 -8.01
C THR A 204 7.31 7.82 -8.33
N THR A 205 6.62 7.26 -7.34
CA THR A 205 5.56 6.25 -7.50
C THR A 205 4.25 6.70 -6.88
N TYR A 206 3.15 5.99 -7.20
CA TYR A 206 1.78 6.23 -6.71
C TYR A 206 1.37 7.70 -6.82
N GLY A 207 1.30 8.22 -8.04
CA GLY A 207 0.98 9.63 -8.30
C GLY A 207 2.09 10.62 -7.92
N ALA A 208 3.11 10.18 -7.17
CA ALA A 208 4.32 10.92 -6.82
C ALA A 208 4.04 12.35 -6.29
N PRO A 209 3.25 12.50 -5.22
CA PRO A 209 2.81 13.81 -4.72
C PRO A 209 3.98 14.75 -4.43
N PHE A 210 5.14 14.22 -4.02
CA PHE A 210 6.32 15.03 -3.71
C PHE A 210 7.41 14.92 -4.79
N ASN A 211 7.05 14.60 -6.04
CA ASN A 211 8.00 14.55 -7.15
C ASN A 211 8.79 15.85 -7.31
N ARG A 212 8.11 16.99 -7.15
CA ARG A 212 8.66 18.33 -7.37
C ARG A 212 8.93 19.08 -6.07
N ILE A 213 8.99 18.39 -4.93
CA ILE A 213 9.21 19.03 -3.61
C ILE A 213 10.53 19.83 -3.54
N ASP A 214 11.52 19.50 -4.38
CA ASP A 214 12.77 20.25 -4.53
C ASP A 214 12.62 21.64 -5.19
N GLU A 215 11.47 21.90 -5.81
CA GLU A 215 11.14 23.19 -6.43
C GLU A 215 10.48 24.17 -5.45
N LEU A 216 10.13 23.73 -4.24
CA LEU A 216 9.58 24.61 -3.21
C LEU A 216 10.62 25.61 -2.74
N VAL A 217 10.18 26.86 -2.67
CA VAL A 217 11.00 27.99 -2.23
C VAL A 217 10.38 28.67 -1.01
N ARG A 218 11.21 29.37 -0.24
CA ARG A 218 10.75 30.18 0.88
C ARG A 218 9.59 31.09 0.44
N GLY A 219 8.50 31.07 1.22
CA GLY A 219 7.33 31.89 0.97
C GLY A 219 6.21 31.20 0.19
N ASP A 220 6.48 30.04 -0.42
CA ASP A 220 5.44 29.22 -1.06
C ASP A 220 4.38 28.82 -0.04
N GLU A 221 3.14 28.71 -0.51
CA GLU A 221 1.98 28.41 0.31
C GLU A 221 1.59 26.94 0.22
N ILE A 222 1.26 26.35 1.37
CA ILE A 222 0.76 24.98 1.49
C ILE A 222 -0.54 25.07 2.27
N THR A 223 -1.65 24.63 1.67
CA THR A 223 -2.96 24.60 2.31
C THR A 223 -3.27 23.18 2.74
N VAL A 224 -3.65 23.02 4.01
CA VAL A 224 -4.08 21.74 4.58
C VAL A 224 -5.48 21.89 5.15
N THR A 225 -6.44 21.19 4.56
CA THR A 225 -7.85 21.29 4.93
C THR A 225 -8.30 19.99 5.58
N SER A 226 -8.72 20.04 6.84
CA SER A 226 -9.22 18.91 7.62
C SER A 226 -10.61 19.21 8.16
N VAL A 227 -11.22 18.26 8.89
CA VAL A 227 -12.49 18.49 9.58
C VAL A 227 -12.44 19.64 10.60
N GLN A 228 -11.23 20.03 11.04
CA GLN A 228 -11.02 21.13 11.98
C GLN A 228 -10.97 22.51 11.28
N GLY A 229 -10.87 22.54 9.95
CA GLY A 229 -10.77 23.77 9.17
C GLY A 229 -9.67 23.75 8.12
N GLU A 230 -9.48 24.91 7.51
CA GLU A 230 -8.44 25.19 6.51
C GLU A 230 -7.24 25.88 7.17
N PHE A 231 -6.05 25.31 6.97
CA PHE A 231 -4.81 25.78 7.57
C PHE A 231 -3.81 26.15 6.49
N ILE A 232 -3.31 27.39 6.54
CA ILE A 232 -2.36 27.90 5.57
C ILE A 232 -0.98 27.90 6.20
N TYR A 233 -0.03 27.23 5.56
CA TYR A 233 1.37 27.21 5.93
C TYR A 233 2.21 27.93 4.89
N ARG A 234 3.34 28.49 5.31
CA ARG A 234 4.29 29.18 4.45
C ARG A 234 5.68 28.57 4.56
N VAL A 235 6.26 28.16 3.45
CA VAL A 235 7.59 27.53 3.42
C VAL A 235 8.63 28.47 4.04
N MET A 236 9.35 27.94 5.02
CA MET A 236 10.34 28.67 5.81
C MET A 236 11.69 28.73 5.08
N ASP A 237 12.56 29.61 5.57
CA ASP A 237 13.97 29.54 5.25
C ASP A 237 14.58 28.31 5.95
N PRO A 238 15.20 27.36 5.23
CA PRO A 238 15.73 26.14 5.84
C PRO A 238 16.81 26.42 6.90
N LEU A 239 17.56 27.52 6.77
CA LEU A 239 18.57 27.92 7.76
C LEU A 239 17.96 28.47 9.06
N VAL A 240 16.72 28.94 9.00
CA VAL A 240 15.96 29.40 10.17
C VAL A 240 15.21 28.22 10.78
N ALA A 241 14.52 27.42 9.96
CA ALA A 241 13.71 26.30 10.41
C ALA A 241 14.51 25.25 11.20
N TYR A 242 15.78 25.05 10.83
CA TYR A 242 16.65 24.01 11.37
C TYR A 242 17.99 24.56 11.90
N ALA A 243 17.98 25.78 12.45
CA ALA A 243 19.18 26.47 12.94
C ALA A 243 19.99 25.64 13.95
N ASP A 244 19.33 24.83 14.77
CA ASP A 244 19.98 23.99 15.80
C ASP A 244 20.51 22.64 15.26
N HIS A 245 20.22 22.31 14.00
CA HIS A 245 20.57 21.02 13.39
C HIS A 245 21.45 21.14 12.14
N LEU A 246 22.05 22.31 11.89
CA LEU A 246 22.84 22.58 10.68
C LEU A 246 23.99 21.56 10.44
N GLU A 247 24.57 20.99 11.50
CA GLU A 247 25.64 19.99 11.40
C GLU A 247 25.17 18.62 10.87
N GLN A 248 23.85 18.35 10.87
CA GLN A 248 23.24 17.09 10.44
C GLN A 248 22.63 17.19 9.03
N ILE A 249 22.85 18.30 8.33
CA ILE A 249 22.30 18.59 7.01
C ILE A 249 23.35 18.31 5.94
N ASP A 250 23.04 17.39 5.02
CA ASP A 250 23.91 17.00 3.91
C ASP A 250 23.86 17.99 2.72
N GLY A 251 22.76 18.74 2.59
CA GLY A 251 22.54 19.69 1.51
C GLY A 251 21.41 20.67 1.79
N ILE A 252 21.46 21.85 1.17
CA ILE A 252 20.48 22.93 1.38
C ILE A 252 20.03 23.46 0.02
N GLY A 253 18.72 23.54 -0.18
CA GLY A 253 18.06 24.18 -1.32
C GLY A 253 17.39 25.50 -0.92
N GLU A 254 16.54 26.03 -1.79
CA GLU A 254 15.87 27.33 -1.55
C GLU A 254 14.75 27.28 -0.49
N GLY A 255 14.07 26.15 -0.37
CA GLY A 255 13.03 25.90 0.64
C GLY A 255 13.15 24.53 1.33
N HIS A 256 14.25 23.80 1.10
CA HIS A 256 14.40 22.42 1.57
C HIS A 256 15.82 22.12 2.07
N ILE A 257 15.93 21.02 2.83
CA ILE A 257 17.20 20.43 3.26
C ILE A 257 17.28 18.97 2.81
N ILE A 258 18.48 18.45 2.70
CA ILE A 258 18.77 17.03 2.47
C ILE A 258 19.40 16.47 3.73
N VAL A 259 18.85 15.36 4.23
CA VAL A 259 19.31 14.70 5.47
C VAL A 259 19.47 13.20 5.27
N HIS A 260 20.18 12.57 6.22
CA HIS A 260 20.27 11.12 6.28
C HIS A 260 18.90 10.49 6.61
N PRO A 261 18.58 9.29 6.12
CA PRO A 261 17.29 8.63 6.36
C PRO A 261 16.92 8.45 7.84
N ASN A 262 17.90 8.28 8.73
CA ASN A 262 17.68 8.17 10.18
C ASN A 262 17.49 9.49 10.94
N ALA A 263 17.33 10.62 10.24
CA ALA A 263 17.19 11.95 10.83
C ALA A 263 15.80 12.17 11.45
N GLY A 264 15.39 11.32 12.40
CA GLY A 264 14.07 11.39 13.05
C GLY A 264 13.79 12.71 13.78
N TRP A 265 14.84 13.47 14.09
CA TRP A 265 14.72 14.80 14.70
C TRP A 265 13.90 15.79 13.86
N VAL A 266 13.74 15.57 12.55
CA VAL A 266 12.88 16.42 11.71
C VAL A 266 11.39 16.33 12.07
N LEU A 267 11.00 15.27 12.78
CA LEU A 267 9.62 15.01 13.23
C LEU A 267 9.38 15.52 14.66
N GLU A 268 10.42 15.99 15.35
CA GLU A 268 10.30 16.48 16.72
C GLU A 268 9.55 17.83 16.76
N ASN A 269 9.14 18.22 17.96
CA ASN A 269 8.54 19.53 18.19
C ASN A 269 9.66 20.58 18.38
N PHE A 270 9.61 21.66 17.59
CA PHE A 270 10.60 22.74 17.59
C PHE A 270 10.19 23.96 18.45
N GLY A 271 9.03 23.89 19.12
CA GLY A 271 8.48 24.98 19.92
C GLY A 271 7.71 26.04 19.13
N ASP A 272 7.48 25.78 17.85
CA ASP A 272 6.61 26.56 16.96
C ASP A 272 5.60 25.65 16.25
N ASP A 273 4.65 26.28 15.56
CA ASP A 273 3.58 25.60 14.85
C ASP A 273 3.96 25.49 13.38
N ARG A 274 4.28 24.27 12.93
CA ARG A 274 4.86 24.03 11.60
C ARG A 274 4.33 22.76 10.95
N LEU A 275 4.43 22.72 9.63
CA LEU A 275 4.26 21.55 8.78
C LEU A 275 5.63 21.10 8.25
N THR A 276 5.95 19.83 8.41
CA THR A 276 7.15 19.20 7.83
C THR A 276 6.76 18.21 6.74
N LEU A 277 7.21 18.44 5.51
CA LEU A 277 7.03 17.51 4.39
C LEU A 277 8.29 16.66 4.18
N THR A 278 8.13 15.35 4.00
CA THR A 278 9.25 14.41 3.85
C THR A 278 9.10 13.55 2.60
N ALA A 279 10.20 13.35 1.86
CA ALA A 279 10.25 12.44 0.72
C ALA A 279 11.66 11.84 0.52
N CYS A 280 11.78 10.81 -0.32
CA CYS A 280 13.06 10.22 -0.68
C CYS A 280 13.95 11.15 -1.53
N HIS A 281 15.27 11.01 -1.42
CA HIS A 281 16.23 11.77 -2.22
C HIS A 281 17.49 10.96 -2.57
N PRO A 282 18.09 11.19 -3.77
CA PRO A 282 17.54 11.87 -4.95
C PRO A 282 16.44 11.03 -5.63
N LYS A 283 15.77 11.55 -6.67
CA LYS A 283 14.77 10.76 -7.43
C LYS A 283 15.36 9.42 -7.89
N LEU A 284 14.56 8.36 -7.86
CA LEU A 284 14.92 6.97 -8.11
C LEU A 284 15.86 6.37 -7.03
N SER A 285 15.90 6.95 -5.83
CA SER A 285 16.77 6.53 -4.73
C SER A 285 16.24 6.92 -3.34
N SER A 286 16.33 6.02 -2.37
CA SER A 286 15.99 6.29 -0.95
C SER A 286 17.20 6.53 -0.05
N ARG A 287 18.36 6.86 -0.63
CA ARG A 287 19.62 7.06 0.13
C ARG A 287 19.58 8.20 1.14
N GLN A 288 18.78 9.22 0.87
CA GLN A 288 18.63 10.41 1.69
C GLN A 288 17.15 10.80 1.74
N ARG A 289 16.84 11.82 2.52
CA ARG A 289 15.51 12.44 2.56
C ARG A 289 15.62 13.90 2.18
N ILE A 290 14.60 14.39 1.48
CA ILE A 290 14.37 15.81 1.25
C ILE A 290 13.27 16.27 2.20
N ILE A 291 13.52 17.36 2.91
CA ILE A 291 12.66 17.86 3.97
C ILE A 291 12.33 19.34 3.70
N VAL A 292 11.07 19.71 3.82
CA VAL A 292 10.58 21.09 3.74
C VAL A 292 9.86 21.42 5.05
N ALA A 293 10.20 22.55 5.65
CA ALA A 293 9.47 23.11 6.79
C ALA A 293 8.63 24.31 6.35
N ALA A 294 7.42 24.41 6.85
CA ALA A 294 6.53 25.53 6.62
C ALA A 294 5.88 25.99 7.93
N GLU A 295 5.86 27.29 8.21
CA GLU A 295 5.26 27.87 9.41
C GLU A 295 3.75 28.04 9.23
N LEU A 296 2.97 27.80 10.28
CA LEU A 296 1.52 28.04 10.26
C LEU A 296 1.25 29.56 10.23
N VAL A 297 0.43 30.01 9.28
CA VAL A 297 0.04 31.42 9.10
C VAL A 297 -1.35 31.71 9.66
N THR A 298 -2.25 30.73 9.63
CA THR A 298 -3.59 30.82 10.23
C THR A 298 -3.52 30.67 11.75
N GLU A 299 -4.62 30.98 12.45
CA GLU A 299 -4.70 30.73 13.89
C GLU A 299 -4.64 29.23 14.19
N VAL A 300 -3.91 28.88 15.24
CA VAL A 300 -3.82 27.51 15.75
C VAL A 300 -5.17 27.09 16.31
N VAL A 301 -5.58 25.86 16.00
CA VAL A 301 -6.71 25.22 16.67
C VAL A 301 -6.25 24.73 18.03
N ALA A 302 -6.70 25.41 19.08
CA ALA A 302 -6.51 24.95 20.45
C ALA A 302 -7.48 23.80 20.73
N LEU A 303 -6.96 22.57 20.77
CA LEU A 303 -7.75 21.42 21.22
C LEU A 303 -8.17 21.63 22.69
N PRO A 304 -9.43 21.34 23.06
CA PRO A 304 -9.85 21.31 24.45
C PRO A 304 -9.00 20.33 25.28
N GLU A 305 -8.76 20.63 26.58
CA GLU A 305 -7.93 19.79 27.46
C GLU A 305 -8.41 18.32 27.50
N TRP A 306 -9.71 18.07 27.42
CA TRP A 306 -10.26 16.72 27.42
C TRP A 306 -9.88 15.93 26.16
N VAL A 307 -9.77 16.59 25.00
CA VAL A 307 -9.34 15.96 23.74
C VAL A 307 -7.87 15.56 23.83
N ILE A 308 -7.03 16.44 24.39
CA ILE A 308 -5.61 16.18 24.61
C ILE A 308 -5.42 14.97 25.53
N GLN A 309 -6.21 14.88 26.61
CA GLN A 309 -6.17 13.75 27.53
C GLN A 309 -6.62 12.44 26.86
N ALA A 310 -7.73 12.47 26.12
CA ALA A 310 -8.23 11.29 25.44
C ALA A 310 -7.29 10.77 24.34
N GLN A 311 -6.57 11.66 23.65
CA GLN A 311 -5.52 11.28 22.71
C GLN A 311 -4.36 10.59 23.44
N ALA A 312 -3.87 11.19 24.53
CA ALA A 312 -2.78 10.62 25.33
C ALA A 312 -3.15 9.25 25.92
N GLU A 313 -4.40 9.06 26.32
CA GLU A 313 -4.91 7.78 26.80
C GLU A 313 -4.95 6.73 25.67
N ARG A 314 -5.47 7.04 24.48
CA ARG A 314 -5.45 6.13 23.31
C ARG A 314 -4.04 5.72 22.90
N GLU A 315 -3.10 6.66 22.91
CA GLU A 315 -1.68 6.39 22.63
C GLU A 315 -1.10 5.46 23.70
N SER A 316 -1.44 5.67 24.97
CA SER A 316 -0.99 4.83 26.10
C SER A 316 -1.62 3.43 26.13
N GLU A 317 -2.87 3.28 25.70
CA GLU A 317 -3.53 1.97 25.56
C GLU A 317 -2.91 1.16 24.43
N THR A 318 -2.56 1.81 23.32
CA THR A 318 -1.80 1.18 22.22
C THR A 318 -0.44 0.67 22.71
N ILE A 319 0.22 1.41 23.61
CA ILE A 319 1.48 1.00 24.26
C ILE A 319 1.29 -0.12 25.29
N THR A 320 0.16 -0.15 25.99
CA THR A 320 -0.11 -1.13 27.06
C THR A 320 -0.47 -2.50 26.48
N ILE A 321 -1.27 -2.55 25.41
CA ILE A 321 -1.58 -3.80 24.69
C ILE A 321 -0.32 -4.40 24.05
N ALA A 322 0.64 -3.56 23.63
CA ALA A 322 1.93 -4.00 23.09
C ALA A 322 2.87 -4.64 24.13
N ASN A 323 2.69 -4.34 25.43
CA ASN A 323 3.55 -4.79 26.52
C ASN A 323 2.92 -5.87 27.42
N GLU A 324 1.70 -6.33 27.13
CA GLU A 324 1.08 -7.41 27.89
C GLU A 324 1.73 -8.76 27.51
N PRO A 325 2.39 -9.47 28.45
CA PRO A 325 2.93 -10.79 28.16
C PRO A 325 1.75 -11.71 27.85
N GLN A 326 1.69 -12.20 26.61
CA GLN A 326 0.71 -13.18 26.16
C GLN A 326 0.61 -14.31 27.20
N PRO A 327 -0.59 -14.67 27.67
CA PRO A 327 -0.74 -15.71 28.68
C PRO A 327 -0.18 -17.02 28.12
N SER A 328 0.90 -17.50 28.73
CA SER A 328 1.49 -18.79 28.42
C SER A 328 0.50 -19.89 28.76
N THR A 329 -0.22 -20.42 27.78
CA THR A 329 -0.99 -21.66 27.96
C THR A 329 -0.05 -22.85 27.78
N ASN A 330 0.75 -23.15 28.81
CA ASN A 330 1.44 -24.43 28.91
C ASN A 330 1.08 -25.05 30.26
N ASN A 331 0.06 -25.91 30.23
CA ASN A 331 -0.15 -26.96 31.22
C ASN A 331 -0.74 -28.17 30.50
N ILE A 332 0.14 -29.04 30.00
CA ILE A 332 -0.12 -30.48 29.91
C ILE A 332 1.21 -31.16 30.27
N ASP A 333 1.23 -31.81 31.44
CA ASP A 333 2.30 -32.69 31.88
C ASP A 333 2.25 -34.06 31.18
N ASP A 334 3.44 -34.66 31.09
CA ASP A 334 3.78 -36.08 30.92
C ASP A 334 3.69 -36.76 29.52
N ALA A 335 4.85 -36.98 28.89
CA ALA A 335 5.54 -38.29 28.88
C ALA A 335 6.63 -38.39 27.79
N ALA A 336 7.71 -39.11 28.12
CA ALA A 336 8.94 -39.28 27.34
C ALA A 336 8.83 -40.10 26.04
N ALA A 337 9.64 -39.76 25.02
CA ALA A 337 10.62 -40.63 24.35
C ALA A 337 11.13 -40.05 23.00
N ASP A 338 12.47 -39.96 22.89
CA ASP A 338 13.35 -40.25 21.74
C ASP A 338 12.77 -40.32 20.30
N GLN A 339 13.26 -39.48 19.37
CA GLN A 339 14.01 -39.88 18.14
C GLN A 339 14.09 -38.77 17.07
N SER A 340 15.09 -38.91 16.21
CA SER A 340 15.52 -38.02 15.11
C SER A 340 14.53 -37.85 13.95
N GLY A 341 14.69 -36.74 13.21
CA GLY A 341 14.58 -36.71 11.74
C GLY A 341 13.50 -35.80 11.14
N THR A 342 13.98 -34.83 10.35
CA THR A 342 13.45 -34.42 9.02
C THR A 342 12.09 -33.69 8.91
N GLU A 343 12.12 -32.64 8.06
CA GLU A 343 11.03 -31.99 7.30
C GLU A 343 10.22 -30.83 7.95
N ALA A 344 10.37 -29.65 7.33
CA ALA A 344 9.38 -28.55 7.24
C ALA A 344 8.13 -29.04 6.44
N PRO A 345 6.98 -28.32 6.28
CA PRO A 345 6.83 -26.85 6.27
C PRO A 345 5.48 -26.28 6.80
N PHE A 346 5.30 -24.97 6.65
CA PHE A 346 4.09 -24.15 6.81
C PHE A 346 3.72 -23.70 8.24
N GLY A 347 4.02 -22.42 8.50
CA GLY A 347 3.34 -21.58 9.46
C GLY A 347 3.31 -20.16 8.91
N THR A 348 2.16 -19.74 8.41
CA THR A 348 1.83 -18.34 8.16
C THR A 348 1.77 -17.66 9.53
N ASP A 349 2.83 -16.96 9.91
CA ASP A 349 2.81 -16.09 11.08
C ASP A 349 2.97 -14.66 10.58
N VAL A 350 1.83 -14.05 10.26
CA VAL A 350 1.71 -12.59 10.17
C VAL A 350 1.72 -12.11 11.61
N THR A 351 2.90 -12.07 12.22
CA THR A 351 3.13 -11.27 13.41
C THR A 351 3.14 -9.82 12.94
N LYS A 352 1.98 -9.15 13.05
CA LYS A 352 1.95 -7.69 13.17
C LYS A 352 2.79 -7.36 14.40
N GLU A 353 4.03 -6.96 14.20
CA GLU A 353 4.84 -6.44 15.30
C GLU A 353 4.11 -5.26 15.98
N PRO A 354 4.25 -5.09 17.30
CA PRO A 354 3.52 -4.08 18.04
C PRO A 354 3.92 -2.66 17.60
N ARG A 355 2.92 -1.81 17.33
CA ARG A 355 3.02 -0.42 16.86
C ARG A 355 3.52 0.55 17.94
N THR A 356 4.77 0.37 18.41
CA THR A 356 5.45 1.33 19.32
C THR A 356 6.95 1.39 19.03
N ARG A 357 7.33 1.80 17.82
CA ARG A 357 8.71 2.20 17.51
C ARG A 357 8.77 3.74 17.51
N PRO A 358 9.84 4.37 18.01
CA PRO A 358 10.04 5.81 17.83
C PRO A 358 9.86 6.17 16.34
N ALA A 359 9.20 7.31 16.06
CA ALA A 359 8.84 7.71 14.70
C ALA A 359 10.05 7.60 13.77
N ASP A 360 9.99 6.66 12.84
CA ASP A 360 11.07 6.35 11.92
C ASP A 360 10.78 7.07 10.60
N LEU A 361 11.65 8.01 10.25
CA LEU A 361 11.55 8.77 8.99
C LEU A 361 11.62 7.84 7.76
N ASP A 362 12.05 6.60 7.95
CA ASP A 362 12.13 5.56 6.92
C ASP A 362 10.90 4.66 6.77
N GLU A 363 9.95 4.76 7.70
CA GLU A 363 8.77 3.93 7.72
C GLU A 363 7.93 4.14 6.44
N GLY A 364 7.58 3.03 5.78
CA GLY A 364 6.86 3.02 4.49
C GLY A 364 7.65 3.47 3.26
N LEU A 365 8.71 4.29 3.40
CA LEU A 365 9.46 4.86 2.27
C LEU A 365 10.56 3.93 1.70
N ASN A 366 11.07 2.98 2.48
CA ASN A 366 12.12 2.05 2.03
C ASN A 366 11.60 0.74 1.38
N GLY A 367 10.28 0.52 1.39
CA GLY A 367 9.64 -0.70 0.88
C GLY A 367 9.74 -1.92 1.82
N GLU A 368 8.93 -2.95 1.55
CA GLU A 368 8.82 -4.23 2.27
C GLU A 368 9.77 -5.29 1.66
N GLN A 369 10.99 -5.44 2.18
CA GLN A 369 11.97 -6.38 1.60
C GLN A 369 11.56 -7.86 1.71
N ASP A 370 10.71 -8.19 2.66
CA ASP A 370 10.09 -9.50 2.86
C ASP A 370 9.09 -9.89 1.76
N ALA A 371 8.69 -8.94 0.90
CA ALA A 371 7.88 -9.24 -0.29
C ALA A 371 8.68 -9.92 -1.42
N ILE A 372 10.03 -9.86 -1.40
CA ILE A 372 10.89 -10.40 -2.48
C ILE A 372 10.73 -11.92 -2.68
N PRO A 373 10.75 -12.77 -1.62
CA PRO A 373 10.49 -14.21 -1.78
C PRO A 373 9.13 -14.51 -2.42
N GLY A 374 8.09 -13.75 -2.05
CA GLY A 374 6.76 -13.86 -2.64
C GLY A 374 6.75 -13.53 -4.13
N ALA A 375 7.43 -12.45 -4.54
CA ALA A 375 7.60 -12.10 -5.94
C ALA A 375 8.24 -13.22 -6.76
N VAL A 376 9.35 -13.78 -6.26
CA VAL A 376 10.05 -14.89 -6.94
C VAL A 376 9.15 -16.11 -7.06
N MET A 377 8.39 -16.43 -6.02
CA MET A 377 7.44 -17.55 -6.04
C MET A 377 6.40 -17.39 -7.15
N TRP A 378 5.77 -16.21 -7.26
CA TRP A 378 4.78 -15.92 -8.30
C TRP A 378 5.39 -15.93 -9.71
N MET A 379 6.61 -15.40 -9.87
CA MET A 379 7.31 -15.47 -11.16
C MET A 379 7.59 -16.93 -11.58
N LEU A 380 8.00 -17.78 -10.64
CA LEU A 380 8.19 -19.22 -10.89
C LEU A 380 6.87 -19.93 -11.21
N ALA A 381 5.79 -19.62 -10.49
CA ALA A 381 4.46 -20.17 -10.76
C ALA A 381 3.98 -19.80 -12.18
N GLY A 382 4.17 -18.54 -12.59
CA GLY A 382 3.86 -18.08 -13.94
C GLY A 382 4.63 -18.84 -15.03
N LEU A 383 5.92 -19.13 -14.80
CA LEU A 383 6.73 -19.95 -15.70
C LEU A 383 6.20 -21.39 -15.80
N VAL A 384 5.75 -21.97 -14.69
CA VAL A 384 5.15 -23.32 -14.67
C VAL A 384 3.86 -23.35 -15.48
N PHE A 385 2.95 -22.38 -15.33
CA PHE A 385 1.72 -22.30 -16.11
C PHE A 385 1.99 -22.13 -17.61
N TRP A 386 2.88 -21.21 -17.96
CA TRP A 386 3.27 -20.95 -19.34
C TRP A 386 3.89 -22.19 -20.01
N TYR A 387 4.85 -22.84 -19.35
CA TYR A 387 5.55 -23.99 -19.91
C TYR A 387 4.69 -25.27 -19.86
N GLY A 388 3.90 -25.44 -18.80
CA GLY A 388 2.95 -26.53 -18.61
C GLY A 388 1.89 -26.56 -19.70
N GLY A 389 1.20 -25.44 -19.95
CA GLY A 389 0.22 -25.33 -21.04
C GLY A 389 0.84 -25.65 -22.41
N GLY A 390 2.04 -25.14 -22.68
CA GLY A 390 2.76 -25.44 -23.92
C GLY A 390 3.24 -26.90 -24.07
N ARG A 391 3.49 -27.61 -22.97
CA ARG A 391 3.91 -29.03 -22.99
C ARG A 391 2.71 -29.96 -23.11
N ILE A 392 1.61 -29.66 -22.42
CA ILE A 392 0.35 -30.40 -22.49
C ILE A 392 -0.26 -30.26 -23.88
N GLY A 393 -0.30 -29.05 -24.45
CA GLY A 393 -0.79 -28.83 -25.81
C GLY A 393 -0.04 -29.62 -26.88
N ARG A 394 1.29 -29.76 -26.73
CA ARG A 394 2.13 -30.59 -27.62
C ARG A 394 1.87 -32.08 -27.50
N ARG A 395 1.39 -32.56 -26.35
CA ARG A 395 1.06 -33.99 -26.13
C ARG A 395 -0.36 -34.34 -26.53
N MET A 396 -1.33 -33.45 -26.30
CA MET A 396 -2.75 -33.77 -26.44
C MET A 396 -3.34 -33.40 -27.81
N THR A 397 -2.66 -32.61 -28.62
CA THR A 397 -3.22 -32.13 -29.90
C THR A 397 -2.23 -32.25 -31.05
N ASN A 398 -2.70 -32.79 -32.17
CA ASN A 398 -1.91 -32.93 -33.40
C ASN A 398 -2.06 -31.72 -34.34
N GLY A 399 -3.00 -30.82 -34.06
CA GLY A 399 -3.29 -29.62 -34.86
C GLY A 399 -2.64 -28.35 -34.32
N LEU A 400 -2.30 -27.42 -35.22
CA LEU A 400 -1.78 -26.10 -34.88
C LEU A 400 -2.73 -25.33 -33.93
N VAL A 401 -4.03 -25.39 -34.21
CA VAL A 401 -5.08 -24.70 -33.45
C VAL A 401 -5.17 -25.22 -32.00
N GLY A 402 -5.15 -26.54 -31.81
CA GLY A 402 -5.15 -27.14 -30.47
C GLY A 402 -3.91 -26.77 -29.66
N ARG A 403 -2.73 -26.76 -30.31
CA ARG A 403 -1.48 -26.33 -29.66
C ARG A 403 -1.51 -24.85 -29.28
N LEU A 404 -2.14 -24.00 -30.08
CA LEU A 404 -2.33 -22.59 -29.75
C LEU A 404 -3.29 -22.43 -28.55
N ALA A 405 -4.42 -23.13 -28.55
CA ALA A 405 -5.44 -23.06 -27.50
C ALA A 405 -4.86 -23.39 -26.11
N PHE A 406 -4.07 -24.46 -25.98
CA PHE A 406 -3.42 -24.82 -24.71
C PHE A 406 -2.33 -23.85 -24.28
N ARG A 407 -1.69 -23.13 -25.22
CA ARG A 407 -0.74 -22.06 -24.88
C ARG A 407 -1.45 -20.82 -24.36
N PHE A 408 -2.60 -20.45 -24.95
CA PHE A 408 -3.45 -19.39 -24.42
C PHE A 408 -4.02 -19.74 -23.04
N ALA A 409 -4.45 -20.98 -22.84
CA ALA A 409 -4.95 -21.45 -21.54
C ALA A 409 -3.87 -21.37 -20.43
N GLY A 410 -2.60 -21.59 -20.76
CA GLY A 410 -1.48 -21.39 -19.83
C GLY A 410 -1.02 -19.93 -19.70
N LEU A 411 -1.29 -19.08 -20.71
CA LEU A 411 -0.88 -17.68 -20.73
C LEU A 411 -1.66 -16.83 -19.74
N VAL A 412 -2.98 -16.98 -19.66
CA VAL A 412 -3.85 -16.20 -18.76
C VAL A 412 -3.41 -16.32 -17.28
N PRO A 413 -3.28 -17.53 -16.70
CA PRO A 413 -2.79 -17.66 -15.32
C PRO A 413 -1.33 -17.22 -15.17
N ALA A 414 -0.49 -17.33 -16.21
CA ALA A 414 0.87 -16.82 -16.17
C ALA A 414 0.93 -15.28 -16.11
N ILE A 415 0.04 -14.58 -16.83
CA ILE A 415 -0.11 -13.12 -16.73
C ILE A 415 -0.56 -12.72 -15.33
N PHE A 416 -1.52 -13.44 -14.74
CA PHE A 416 -1.98 -13.17 -13.38
C PHE A 416 -0.87 -13.35 -12.35
N CYS A 417 -0.09 -14.43 -12.45
CA CYS A 417 1.08 -14.63 -11.60
C CYS A 417 2.14 -13.54 -11.81
N LEU A 418 2.34 -13.09 -13.05
CA LEU A 418 3.27 -11.99 -13.35
C LEU A 418 2.81 -10.67 -12.71
N TRP A 419 1.50 -10.39 -12.74
CA TRP A 419 0.92 -9.22 -12.09
C TRP A 419 1.14 -9.25 -10.57
N PHE A 420 0.87 -10.38 -9.90
CA PHE A 420 1.17 -10.53 -8.47
C PHE A 420 2.68 -10.43 -8.17
N SER A 421 3.53 -10.96 -9.04
CA SER A 421 4.97 -10.78 -8.90
C SER A 421 5.37 -9.31 -9.00
N PHE A 422 4.77 -8.53 -9.90
CA PHE A 422 5.05 -7.11 -10.04
C PHE A 422 4.57 -6.32 -8.84
N GLU A 423 3.37 -6.61 -8.35
CA GLU A 423 2.82 -6.02 -7.12
C GLU A 423 3.73 -6.25 -5.90
N MET A 424 4.27 -7.47 -5.75
CA MET A 424 5.20 -7.78 -4.65
C MET A 424 6.57 -7.12 -4.83
N ILE A 425 7.07 -7.02 -6.07
CA ILE A 425 8.31 -6.28 -6.35
C ILE A 425 8.12 -4.80 -6.05
N ASP A 426 6.98 -4.23 -6.43
CA ASP A 426 6.62 -2.84 -6.24
C ASP A 426 6.55 -2.49 -4.74
N ARG A 427 5.95 -3.35 -3.92
CA ARG A 427 5.99 -3.22 -2.44
C ARG A 427 7.42 -3.27 -1.88
N ALA A 428 8.27 -4.11 -2.46
CA ALA A 428 9.66 -4.26 -2.01
C ALA A 428 10.59 -3.13 -2.45
N LEU A 429 10.18 -2.31 -3.42
CA LEU A 429 10.99 -1.21 -3.92
C LEU A 429 10.81 0.01 -3.02
N PRO A 430 11.90 0.76 -2.78
CA PRO A 430 11.80 2.03 -2.09
C PRO A 430 11.01 3.05 -2.92
N ALA A 431 10.37 4.01 -2.24
CA ALA A 431 9.62 5.15 -2.80
C ALA A 431 10.49 6.20 -3.54
N GLY A 432 11.75 5.83 -3.78
CA GLY A 432 12.86 6.66 -4.24
C GLY A 432 12.68 7.23 -5.61
#